data_AF-A0A2D6X570-F1
#
_entry.id   AF-A0A2D6X570-F1
#
_cell.length_a   1.000
_cell.length_b   1.000
_cell.length_c   1.000
_cell.angle_alpha   90.00
_cell.angle_beta   90.00
_cell.angle_gamma   90.00
#
_symmetry.space_group_name_H-M   'P 1'
#
loop_
_entity.id
_entity.type
_entity.pdbx_description
1 polymer ?
#
loop_
_entity_poly.entity_id
_entity_poly.type
_entity_poly.pdbx_seq_one_letter_code
_entity_poly.pdbx_strand_id
1 'polypeptide(L)'
;MGCTPEPAPPPDIARHLLPPAPMVDLATTATLMSHVWAAHCLKSEPFYCLANSEIHRAMVTSEHCIDCPIEGCVDGRVVAVGPCVPFLECIPAEGAVDTQECTTDDGQPGTQDVYCSKGFWSLGPCEPPACVPAEEVCNGIDDDCDDGVDENQLNDCGECGPVPLEVCDDVDNDCDGKTDEDLYAECWSACEAGLRQCIGGQWTCSAAQPEPEICDGEDNDCDGAVDEGLLCLCPAEGALFPCAAPPLVCGAGWSQCVLVAGELVLTPCRAICAYTSPGPECDDGLGIPVPEVCNAWDDDCDDDIDEGLVESCYTGPPGTVNVGICKPGQWECALGQWGTWDEQTFEPWLCDDEVVPMPDDPCNGADDDCDGLADDGKEIQPTDMLFVVDGSGSMSEEIGAVVLALQSFGLHYAAEDAILWGLVLAPEGNLGSKDHLRRALSPAPLPGFVAAVDALPKNLNGGSEMTADAIYLAILELAPSAPYQLQDLGWGVMVGESDPLLPLWKIGWRDDVERVVVMLTDEKMQSYLEPKIDVTVIKPLLTKTGVHVFTFTAPGLVDQWAPVSPGGVFKLSSNAAAMQQGLETIIDAVVCAE
;
A
#
# COMPACT_ATOMS: atom_id res chain seq x y z
N MET A 1 27.08 -37.00 -18.97
CA MET A 1 28.46 -36.48 -19.10
C MET A 1 28.44 -35.12 -18.43
N GLY A 2 29.21 -34.79 -17.40
CA GLY A 2 30.10 -35.57 -16.54
C GLY A 2 30.09 -34.90 -15.16
N CYS A 3 30.21 -35.70 -14.10
CA CYS A 3 30.42 -35.20 -12.76
C CYS A 3 31.84 -34.62 -12.67
N THR A 4 31.96 -33.36 -12.30
CA THR A 4 33.23 -32.74 -11.91
C THR A 4 33.52 -33.06 -10.44
N PRO A 5 34.79 -33.28 -10.06
CA PRO A 5 35.18 -33.66 -8.71
C PRO A 5 35.28 -32.45 -7.78
N GLU A 6 34.87 -32.61 -6.52
CA GLU A 6 35.13 -31.66 -5.43
C GLU A 6 36.64 -31.39 -5.26
N PRO A 7 37.03 -30.17 -4.85
CA PRO A 7 38.43 -29.85 -4.54
C PRO A 7 38.86 -30.50 -3.22
N ALA A 8 40.02 -31.16 -3.25
CA ALA A 8 40.63 -31.79 -2.08
C ALA A 8 41.03 -30.75 -1.01
N PRO A 9 40.91 -31.06 0.29
CA PRO A 9 41.40 -30.19 1.35
C PRO A 9 42.94 -30.12 1.35
N PRO A 10 43.55 -29.02 1.85
CA PRO A 10 45.00 -28.84 1.86
C PRO A 10 45.69 -29.88 2.75
N PRO A 11 46.96 -30.24 2.46
CA PRO A 11 47.67 -31.29 3.18
C PRO A 11 48.00 -30.87 4.61
N ASP A 12 47.48 -31.65 5.56
CA ASP A 12 47.79 -31.66 6.98
C ASP A 12 49.32 -31.83 7.19
N ILE A 13 50.00 -30.78 7.66
CA ILE A 13 51.45 -30.79 7.93
C ILE A 13 51.68 -31.47 9.29
N ALA A 14 51.62 -32.79 9.29
CA ALA A 14 52.12 -33.61 10.39
C ALA A 14 53.37 -34.36 9.92
N ARG A 15 54.58 -33.78 10.08
CA ARG A 15 55.84 -34.53 9.89
C ARG A 15 56.88 -34.23 10.96
N HIS A 16 57.38 -35.32 11.53
CA HIS A 16 58.33 -35.40 12.63
C HIS A 16 59.63 -34.60 12.38
N LEU A 17 59.96 -33.69 13.28
CA LEU A 17 61.30 -33.10 13.41
C LEU A 17 62.27 -34.17 13.94
N LEU A 18 63.39 -34.40 13.24
CA LEU A 18 64.50 -35.16 13.82
C LEU A 18 65.33 -34.23 14.74
N PRO A 19 65.74 -34.68 15.93
CA PRO A 19 66.64 -33.90 16.79
C PRO A 19 68.05 -33.79 16.18
N PRO A 20 68.85 -32.80 16.60
CA PRO A 20 70.17 -32.52 16.02
C PRO A 20 71.13 -33.71 16.23
N ALA A 21 71.70 -34.22 15.14
CA ALA A 21 72.72 -35.27 15.20
C ALA A 21 74.07 -34.70 15.69
N PRO A 22 74.83 -35.43 16.52
CA PRO A 22 76.17 -35.02 16.93
C PRO A 22 77.13 -35.05 15.73
N MET A 23 78.06 -34.09 15.68
CA MET A 23 79.10 -34.01 14.67
C MET A 23 79.95 -35.29 14.66
N VAL A 24 79.88 -36.07 13.58
CA VAL A 24 80.81 -37.17 13.32
C VAL A 24 81.85 -36.67 12.33
N ASP A 25 83.03 -36.37 12.85
CA ASP A 25 84.24 -36.07 12.09
C ASP A 25 84.76 -37.37 11.44
N LEU A 26 84.95 -37.36 10.12
CA LEU A 26 85.54 -38.47 9.36
C LEU A 26 86.81 -37.99 8.64
N ALA A 27 87.70 -37.32 9.36
CA ALA A 27 89.12 -37.45 9.10
C ALA A 27 89.64 -38.73 9.79
N THR A 28 90.34 -39.57 9.01
CA THR A 28 91.06 -40.81 9.40
C THR A 28 90.25 -42.12 9.45
N THR A 29 90.30 -42.89 8.36
CA THR A 29 90.97 -44.21 8.31
C THR A 29 90.79 -44.81 6.91
N ALA A 30 91.76 -44.54 6.04
CA ALA A 30 92.04 -45.45 4.93
C ALA A 30 92.69 -46.71 5.53
N THR A 31 91.99 -47.84 5.57
CA THR A 31 92.46 -49.17 5.07
C THR A 31 91.53 -50.30 5.48
N LEU A 32 91.30 -51.23 4.52
CA LEU A 32 90.83 -52.61 4.67
C LEU A 32 89.32 -52.83 4.96
N MET A 33 88.49 -52.86 3.91
CA MET A 33 88.12 -54.09 3.20
C MET A 33 87.03 -53.80 2.16
N SER A 34 87.17 -54.42 1.01
CA SER A 34 86.29 -54.33 -0.14
C SER A 34 84.85 -54.74 0.17
N HIS A 35 83.92 -53.78 0.23
CA HIS A 35 82.53 -54.02 -0.10
C HIS A 35 82.14 -53.05 -1.22
N VAL A 36 82.03 -53.60 -2.42
CA VAL A 36 81.40 -52.93 -3.56
C VAL A 36 79.91 -52.83 -3.21
N TRP A 37 79.46 -51.67 -2.71
CA TRP A 37 78.03 -51.42 -2.57
C TRP A 37 77.42 -51.33 -3.97
N ALA A 38 76.48 -52.21 -4.28
CA ALA A 38 75.72 -52.11 -5.52
C ALA A 38 74.90 -50.81 -5.48
N ALA A 39 74.94 -50.00 -6.55
CA ALA A 39 74.19 -48.74 -6.68
C ALA A 39 72.65 -48.85 -6.54
N HIS A 40 72.14 -50.05 -6.24
CA HIS A 40 70.73 -50.42 -6.19
C HIS A 40 70.18 -50.40 -4.75
N CYS A 41 70.96 -49.90 -3.78
CA CYS A 41 70.65 -49.90 -2.36
C CYS A 41 70.63 -48.49 -1.73
N LEU A 42 70.71 -47.42 -2.51
CA LEU A 42 70.73 -46.04 -1.99
C LEU A 42 69.46 -45.31 -2.42
N LYS A 43 68.76 -44.72 -1.44
CA LYS A 43 67.59 -43.87 -1.67
C LYS A 43 67.87 -42.47 -1.14
N SER A 44 67.76 -41.46 -2.00
CA SER A 44 67.92 -40.05 -1.62
C SER A 44 66.57 -39.36 -1.58
N GLU A 45 66.21 -38.76 -0.45
CA GLU A 45 64.96 -38.04 -0.25
C GLU A 45 65.21 -36.67 0.42
N PRO A 46 64.41 -35.65 0.10
CA PRO A 46 64.55 -34.34 0.72
C PRO A 46 63.96 -34.33 2.13
N PHE A 47 64.73 -33.79 3.08
CA PHE A 47 64.29 -33.51 4.45
C PHE A 47 64.51 -32.04 4.79
N TYR A 48 63.68 -31.54 5.70
CA TYR A 48 63.83 -30.18 6.22
C TYR A 48 64.89 -30.14 7.31
N CYS A 49 65.65 -29.06 7.33
CA CYS A 49 66.61 -28.75 8.37
C CYS A 49 66.48 -27.29 8.77
N LEU A 50 66.73 -27.01 10.05
CA LEU A 50 66.69 -25.66 10.58
C LEU A 50 68.13 -25.13 10.64
N ALA A 51 68.40 -24.06 9.90
CA ALA A 51 69.65 -23.32 9.98
C ALA A 51 69.30 -21.88 10.37
N ASN A 52 69.86 -21.38 11.48
CA ASN A 52 69.62 -20.01 11.97
C ASN A 52 68.14 -19.62 12.11
N SER A 53 67.28 -20.55 12.52
CA SER A 53 65.82 -20.37 12.65
C SER A 53 65.05 -20.20 11.34
N GLU A 54 65.66 -20.47 10.19
CA GLU A 54 65.00 -20.52 8.88
C GLU A 54 64.88 -21.98 8.38
N ILE A 55 63.81 -22.28 7.63
CA ILE A 55 63.56 -23.61 7.09
C ILE A 55 64.38 -23.79 5.81
N HIS A 56 65.32 -24.72 5.85
CA HIS A 56 66.16 -25.13 4.73
C HIS A 56 65.82 -26.57 4.32
N ARG A 57 66.30 -27.01 3.16
CA ARG A 57 66.12 -28.39 2.68
C ARG A 57 67.47 -29.04 2.40
N ALA A 58 67.65 -30.28 2.85
CA ALA A 58 68.82 -31.11 2.56
C ALA A 58 68.39 -32.46 1.97
N MET A 59 69.18 -33.01 1.06
CA MET A 59 68.98 -34.36 0.55
C MET A 59 69.65 -35.36 1.49
N VAL A 60 68.87 -36.27 2.08
CA VAL A 60 69.39 -37.36 2.92
C VAL A 60 69.38 -38.64 2.09
N THR A 61 70.54 -39.29 2.02
CA THR A 61 70.70 -40.59 1.35
C THR A 61 70.84 -41.67 2.41
N SER A 62 69.91 -42.62 2.41
CA SER A 62 69.93 -43.78 3.30
C SER A 62 70.08 -45.09 2.52
N GLU A 63 70.58 -46.12 3.20
CA GLU A 63 70.58 -47.48 2.68
C GLU A 63 69.17 -48.04 2.73
N HIS A 64 68.70 -48.54 1.59
CA HIS A 64 67.45 -49.27 1.48
C HIS A 64 67.67 -50.44 0.52
N CYS A 65 68.02 -51.60 1.06
CA CYS A 65 68.27 -52.83 0.29
C CYS A 65 67.08 -53.78 0.40
N ILE A 66 66.55 -54.24 -0.73
CA ILE A 66 65.36 -55.11 -0.78
C ILE A 66 65.63 -56.55 -0.28
N ASP A 67 66.89 -56.98 -0.16
CA ASP A 67 67.27 -58.24 0.49
C ASP A 67 68.67 -58.10 1.09
N CYS A 68 68.81 -58.16 2.42
CA CYS A 68 70.11 -57.99 3.08
C CYS A 68 70.72 -59.32 3.53
N PRO A 69 71.74 -59.87 2.83
CA PRO A 69 72.18 -61.25 3.05
C PRO A 69 73.38 -61.40 4.00
N ILE A 70 73.75 -60.34 4.74
CA ILE A 70 74.89 -60.36 5.67
C ILE A 70 74.44 -59.95 7.08
N GLU A 71 74.83 -60.72 8.09
CA GLU A 71 74.58 -60.38 9.51
C GLU A 71 75.21 -59.01 9.84
N GLY A 72 74.37 -58.03 10.17
CA GLY A 72 74.79 -56.67 10.55
C GLY A 72 74.21 -55.53 9.70
N CYS A 73 73.39 -55.83 8.69
CA CYS A 73 72.72 -54.83 7.87
C CYS A 73 71.48 -54.24 8.57
N VAL A 74 71.43 -52.91 8.70
CA VAL A 74 70.29 -52.19 9.29
C VAL A 74 69.66 -51.32 8.20
N ASP A 75 68.44 -51.65 7.81
CA ASP A 75 67.67 -50.91 6.80
C ASP A 75 67.35 -49.49 7.31
N GLY A 76 67.48 -48.48 6.43
CA GLY A 76 67.24 -47.08 6.76
C GLY A 76 68.43 -46.34 7.39
N ARG A 77 69.62 -46.93 7.42
CA ARG A 77 70.83 -46.24 7.91
C ARG A 77 71.19 -45.08 6.99
N VAL A 78 71.31 -43.87 7.54
CA VAL A 78 71.75 -42.69 6.78
C VAL A 78 73.23 -42.83 6.42
N VAL A 79 73.54 -42.77 5.13
CA VAL A 79 74.92 -42.89 4.59
C VAL A 79 75.51 -41.52 4.31
N ALA A 80 74.70 -40.58 3.82
CA ALA A 80 75.13 -39.23 3.51
C ALA A 80 74.00 -38.22 3.69
N VAL A 81 74.32 -37.05 4.19
CA VAL A 81 73.42 -35.89 4.24
C VAL A 81 74.07 -34.78 3.43
N GLY A 82 73.35 -34.29 2.43
CA GLY A 82 73.77 -33.13 1.62
C GLY A 82 73.68 -31.82 2.40
N PRO A 83 74.24 -30.72 1.85
CA PRO A 83 74.19 -29.42 2.50
C PRO A 83 72.74 -28.88 2.56
N CYS A 84 72.41 -28.21 3.67
CA CYS A 84 71.14 -27.49 3.84
C CYS A 84 71.12 -26.22 3.01
N VAL A 85 70.32 -26.21 1.95
CA VAL A 85 70.15 -25.04 1.08
C VAL A 85 68.85 -24.29 1.41
N PRO A 86 68.83 -22.95 1.27
CA PRO A 86 67.62 -22.16 1.50
C PRO A 86 66.47 -22.64 0.61
N PHE A 87 65.25 -22.69 1.16
CA PHE A 87 64.04 -23.06 0.44
C PHE A 87 63.11 -21.85 0.34
N LEU A 88 62.68 -21.52 -0.89
CA LEU A 88 61.69 -20.48 -1.18
C LEU A 88 60.51 -21.15 -1.91
N GLU A 89 59.28 -20.84 -1.51
CA GLU A 89 58.05 -21.37 -2.11
C GLU A 89 57.65 -20.62 -3.38
N CYS A 90 57.97 -19.33 -3.45
CA CYS A 90 57.75 -18.47 -4.61
C CYS A 90 58.95 -17.57 -4.88
N ILE A 91 59.02 -16.99 -6.08
CA ILE A 91 60.09 -16.05 -6.44
C ILE A 91 59.68 -14.67 -5.90
N PRO A 92 60.49 -14.03 -5.01
CA PRO A 92 60.16 -12.70 -4.50
C PRO A 92 59.96 -11.72 -5.64
N ALA A 93 58.79 -11.06 -5.66
CA ALA A 93 58.41 -10.07 -6.66
C ALA A 93 57.95 -8.79 -5.98
N GLU A 94 58.12 -7.65 -6.65
CA GLU A 94 57.58 -6.38 -6.20
C GLU A 94 56.15 -6.22 -6.74
N GLY A 95 55.15 -6.32 -5.86
CA GLY A 95 53.73 -6.20 -6.20
C GLY A 95 52.94 -7.51 -6.11
N ALA A 96 51.65 -7.44 -6.45
CA ALA A 96 50.80 -8.61 -6.57
C ALA A 96 51.26 -9.48 -7.75
N VAL A 97 51.29 -10.79 -7.55
CA VAL A 97 51.75 -11.78 -8.54
C VAL A 97 50.60 -12.59 -9.12
N ASP A 98 49.45 -12.60 -8.46
CA ASP A 98 48.21 -13.24 -8.91
C ASP A 98 47.01 -12.63 -8.17
N THR A 99 45.79 -12.93 -8.60
CA THR A 99 44.54 -12.52 -7.91
C THR A 99 43.64 -13.73 -7.77
N GLN A 100 43.00 -13.90 -6.62
CA GLN A 100 42.12 -15.04 -6.34
C GLN A 100 40.77 -14.61 -5.77
N GLU A 101 39.75 -15.43 -6.00
CA GLU A 101 38.45 -15.28 -5.37
C GLU A 101 38.53 -15.52 -3.85
N CYS A 102 37.71 -14.78 -3.12
CA CYS A 102 37.58 -14.83 -1.68
C CYS A 102 36.14 -14.49 -1.25
N THR A 103 35.86 -14.61 0.03
CA THR A 103 34.58 -14.20 0.63
C THR A 103 34.90 -13.15 1.68
N THR A 104 34.22 -12.00 1.63
CA THR A 104 34.39 -10.92 2.61
C THR A 104 33.86 -11.36 3.98
N ASP A 105 34.22 -10.63 5.03
CA ASP A 105 33.78 -10.92 6.40
C ASP A 105 32.25 -10.90 6.56
N ASP A 106 31.55 -10.17 5.67
CA ASP A 106 30.09 -10.08 5.60
C ASP A 106 29.45 -11.17 4.71
N GLY A 107 30.24 -12.11 4.20
CA GLY A 107 29.75 -13.26 3.43
C GLY A 107 29.53 -13.01 1.93
N GLN A 108 29.96 -11.87 1.40
CA GLN A 108 29.84 -11.55 -0.02
C GLN A 108 31.04 -12.07 -0.83
N PRO A 109 30.86 -12.47 -2.11
CA PRO A 109 31.96 -12.82 -2.97
C PRO A 109 32.86 -11.60 -3.23
N GLY A 110 34.18 -11.80 -3.28
CA GLY A 110 35.16 -10.75 -3.51
C GLY A 110 36.43 -11.29 -4.17
N THR A 111 37.37 -10.39 -4.46
CA THR A 111 38.70 -10.74 -5.00
C THR A 111 39.80 -10.18 -4.10
N GLN A 112 40.88 -10.95 -3.94
CA GLN A 112 42.06 -10.54 -3.18
C GLN A 112 43.34 -10.80 -3.96
N ASP A 113 44.29 -9.90 -3.82
CA ASP A 113 45.61 -10.01 -4.43
C ASP A 113 46.52 -10.98 -3.66
N VAL A 114 47.31 -11.73 -4.41
CA VAL A 114 48.32 -12.66 -3.91
C VAL A 114 49.70 -12.02 -4.06
N TYR A 115 50.44 -11.92 -2.96
CA TYR A 115 51.80 -11.36 -2.90
C TYR A 115 52.83 -12.46 -2.59
N CYS A 116 54.03 -12.35 -3.15
CA CYS A 116 55.16 -13.19 -2.78
C CYS A 116 56.19 -12.38 -1.96
N SER A 117 56.03 -12.39 -0.65
CA SER A 117 56.88 -11.63 0.28
C SER A 117 58.03 -12.48 0.80
N LYS A 118 59.27 -12.17 0.37
CA LYS A 118 60.50 -12.89 0.77
C LYS A 118 60.46 -14.41 0.51
N GLY A 119 59.75 -14.81 -0.53
CA GLY A 119 59.67 -16.20 -1.00
C GLY A 119 58.61 -17.05 -0.34
N PHE A 120 57.67 -16.43 0.38
CA PHE A 120 56.45 -17.05 0.90
C PHE A 120 55.22 -16.30 0.40
N TRP A 121 54.13 -17.03 0.18
CA TRP A 121 52.85 -16.47 -0.22
C TRP A 121 52.20 -15.69 0.93
N SER A 122 51.63 -14.52 0.61
CA SER A 122 50.85 -13.69 1.51
C SER A 122 49.66 -13.11 0.76
N LEU A 123 48.49 -13.05 1.39
CA LEU A 123 47.25 -12.58 0.78
C LEU A 123 46.96 -11.14 1.21
N GLY A 124 46.46 -10.33 0.26
CA GLY A 124 45.91 -9.00 0.51
C GLY A 124 44.50 -9.03 1.10
N PRO A 125 43.90 -7.87 1.39
CA PRO A 125 42.51 -7.79 1.82
C PRO A 125 41.56 -8.28 0.71
N CYS A 126 40.43 -8.89 1.12
CA CYS A 126 39.36 -9.30 0.22
C CYS A 126 38.44 -8.11 -0.04
N GLU A 127 38.41 -7.62 -1.29
CA GLU A 127 37.59 -6.50 -1.71
C GLU A 127 36.39 -7.00 -2.53
N PRO A 128 35.16 -6.50 -2.27
CA PRO A 128 33.98 -6.89 -3.05
C PRO A 128 34.08 -6.40 -4.51
N PRO A 129 33.39 -7.06 -5.47
CA PRO A 129 33.29 -6.55 -6.83
C PRO A 129 32.63 -5.16 -6.83
N ALA A 130 33.03 -4.31 -7.77
CA ALA A 130 32.62 -2.90 -7.82
C ALA A 130 31.10 -2.72 -8.02
N CYS A 131 30.42 -3.71 -8.63
CA CYS A 131 28.97 -3.78 -8.77
C CYS A 131 28.56 -5.25 -8.92
N VAL A 132 27.30 -5.57 -8.61
CA VAL A 132 26.71 -6.91 -8.75
C VAL A 132 25.54 -6.75 -9.72
N PRO A 133 25.55 -7.41 -10.90
CA PRO A 133 24.50 -7.23 -11.89
C PRO A 133 23.11 -7.55 -11.32
N ALA A 134 22.24 -6.55 -11.31
CA ALA A 134 20.83 -6.60 -10.96
C ALA A 134 19.99 -6.14 -12.17
N GLU A 135 18.66 -6.10 -12.06
CA GLU A 135 17.85 -5.41 -13.07
C GLU A 135 17.96 -3.90 -12.82
N GLU A 136 17.98 -3.11 -13.90
CA GLU A 136 18.03 -1.65 -13.83
C GLU A 136 16.85 -1.09 -13.02
N VAL A 137 17.15 -0.36 -11.96
CA VAL A 137 16.19 0.39 -11.16
C VAL A 137 16.57 1.85 -11.23
N CYS A 138 15.58 2.68 -11.56
CA CYS A 138 15.66 4.12 -11.62
C CYS A 138 16.23 4.77 -10.33
N ASN A 139 17.56 4.83 -10.20
CA ASN A 139 18.26 5.22 -8.98
C ASN A 139 19.58 5.98 -9.25
N GLY A 140 19.93 6.19 -10.54
CA GLY A 140 21.14 6.91 -10.95
C GLY A 140 22.44 6.11 -10.78
N ILE A 141 22.34 4.80 -10.65
CA ILE A 141 23.44 3.84 -10.54
C ILE A 141 23.27 2.81 -11.68
N ASP A 142 24.39 2.38 -12.23
CA ASP A 142 24.48 1.24 -13.13
C ASP A 142 24.26 -0.05 -12.30
N ASP A 143 23.02 -0.53 -12.25
CA ASP A 143 22.62 -1.69 -11.45
C ASP A 143 22.99 -3.00 -12.15
N ASP A 144 22.95 -3.03 -13.49
CA ASP A 144 23.23 -4.22 -14.29
C ASP A 144 24.69 -4.34 -14.78
N CYS A 145 25.52 -3.34 -14.45
CA CYS A 145 26.95 -3.24 -14.70
C CYS A 145 27.34 -3.19 -16.19
N ASP A 146 26.52 -2.59 -17.05
CA ASP A 146 26.74 -2.54 -18.49
C ASP A 146 27.37 -1.24 -19.04
N ASP A 147 27.84 -0.37 -18.14
CA ASP A 147 28.32 1.01 -18.39
C ASP A 147 27.20 2.00 -18.79
N GLY A 148 25.96 1.54 -18.67
CA GLY A 148 24.76 2.33 -18.74
C GLY A 148 24.28 2.84 -17.37
N VAL A 149 23.50 3.92 -17.35
CA VAL A 149 22.77 4.32 -16.14
C VAL A 149 21.28 4.46 -16.46
N ASP A 150 20.45 3.64 -15.80
CA ASP A 150 18.99 3.63 -15.89
C ASP A 150 18.45 3.38 -17.32
N GLU A 151 19.16 2.63 -18.17
CA GLU A 151 18.77 2.38 -19.56
C GLU A 151 17.44 1.64 -19.65
N ASN A 152 16.57 2.14 -20.54
CA ASN A 152 15.21 1.62 -20.71
C ASN A 152 14.32 1.81 -19.48
N GLN A 153 14.75 2.55 -18.45
CA GLN A 153 13.95 2.98 -17.29
C GLN A 153 13.61 4.48 -17.33
N LEU A 154 14.24 5.24 -18.25
CA LEU A 154 13.94 6.65 -18.46
C LEU A 154 12.61 6.82 -19.21
N ASN A 155 11.86 7.84 -18.81
CA ASN A 155 10.66 8.30 -19.49
C ASN A 155 11.00 9.10 -20.77
N ASP A 156 9.97 9.59 -21.46
CA ASP A 156 10.13 10.33 -22.72
C ASP A 156 10.91 11.66 -22.57
N CYS A 157 10.95 12.23 -21.35
CA CYS A 157 11.80 13.37 -21.00
C CYS A 157 13.28 13.00 -20.75
N GLY A 158 13.63 11.72 -20.74
CA GLY A 158 14.96 11.26 -20.38
C GLY A 158 15.24 11.39 -18.87
N GLU A 159 14.20 11.52 -18.06
CA GLU A 159 14.26 11.51 -16.61
C GLU A 159 13.64 10.23 -16.05
N CYS A 160 13.79 10.07 -14.75
CA CYS A 160 13.51 8.85 -14.04
C CYS A 160 12.15 8.97 -13.34
N GLY A 161 11.22 8.03 -13.57
CA GLY A 161 9.84 8.09 -13.07
C GLY A 161 8.80 8.45 -14.16
N PRO A 162 7.51 8.63 -13.81
CA PRO A 162 6.48 9.00 -14.79
C PRO A 162 6.81 10.37 -15.42
N VAL A 163 6.34 10.59 -16.65
CA VAL A 163 6.47 11.93 -17.27
C VAL A 163 5.72 12.96 -16.41
N PRO A 164 6.28 14.17 -16.22
CA PRO A 164 5.56 15.25 -15.58
C PRO A 164 4.24 15.54 -16.31
N LEU A 165 3.21 15.96 -15.58
CA LEU A 165 1.99 16.45 -16.22
C LEU A 165 2.27 17.77 -16.93
N GLU A 166 1.59 17.99 -18.06
CA GLU A 166 1.70 19.23 -18.82
C GLU A 166 1.23 20.44 -17.99
N VAL A 167 2.00 21.54 -18.04
CA VAL A 167 1.71 22.80 -17.36
C VAL A 167 1.67 23.90 -18.41
N CYS A 168 0.71 24.82 -18.29
CA CYS A 168 0.57 25.93 -19.22
C CYS A 168 1.71 26.95 -19.07
N ASP A 169 2.86 26.69 -19.68
CA ASP A 169 4.06 27.52 -19.58
C ASP A 169 4.87 27.68 -20.89
N ASP A 170 4.31 27.24 -22.04
CA ASP A 170 4.94 27.27 -23.37
C ASP A 170 6.18 26.34 -23.45
N VAL A 171 6.25 25.35 -22.56
CA VAL A 171 7.27 24.30 -22.54
C VAL A 171 6.57 22.94 -22.52
N ASP A 172 7.02 22.06 -23.40
CA ASP A 172 6.70 20.63 -23.41
C ASP A 172 7.20 19.99 -22.09
N ASN A 173 6.32 19.83 -21.09
CA ASN A 173 6.69 19.32 -19.77
C ASN A 173 6.60 17.79 -19.70
N ASP A 174 5.73 17.18 -20.49
CA ASP A 174 5.59 15.72 -20.58
C ASP A 174 6.46 15.08 -21.69
N CYS A 175 7.08 15.91 -22.52
CA CYS A 175 8.03 15.55 -23.58
C CYS A 175 7.41 14.71 -24.70
N ASP A 176 6.10 14.81 -24.94
CA ASP A 176 5.41 14.09 -26.01
C ASP A 176 5.66 14.70 -27.42
N GLY A 177 6.34 15.86 -27.47
CA GLY A 177 6.69 16.60 -28.67
C GLY A 177 5.61 17.60 -29.12
N LYS A 178 4.55 17.78 -28.34
CA LYS A 178 3.62 18.90 -28.42
C LYS A 178 3.94 19.89 -27.29
N THR A 179 3.12 20.91 -27.14
CA THR A 179 3.40 22.01 -26.20
C THR A 179 2.05 22.54 -25.78
N ASP A 180 1.80 22.54 -24.48
CA ASP A 180 0.55 22.97 -23.84
C ASP A 180 -0.71 22.25 -24.41
N GLU A 181 -0.62 20.97 -24.79
CA GLU A 181 -1.76 20.22 -25.35
C GLU A 181 -2.73 19.70 -24.29
N ASP A 182 -3.99 19.54 -24.69
CA ASP A 182 -5.08 19.00 -23.89
C ASP A 182 -5.29 19.66 -22.50
N LEU A 183 -4.72 20.85 -22.32
CA LEU A 183 -4.87 21.71 -21.15
C LEU A 183 -6.15 22.55 -21.23
N TYR A 184 -7.20 22.01 -20.62
CA TYR A 184 -8.47 22.69 -20.39
C TYR A 184 -8.79 22.68 -18.91
N ALA A 185 -9.28 23.81 -18.40
CA ALA A 185 -9.82 23.88 -17.05
C ALA A 185 -11.01 24.83 -17.04
N GLU A 186 -11.85 24.71 -16.02
CA GLU A 186 -12.95 25.66 -15.86
C GLU A 186 -12.41 27.03 -15.41
N CYS A 187 -13.09 28.06 -15.85
CA CYS A 187 -12.87 29.43 -15.41
C CYS A 187 -14.21 30.12 -15.24
N TRP A 188 -14.22 31.12 -14.36
CA TRP A 188 -15.44 31.79 -13.96
C TRP A 188 -15.30 33.29 -14.21
N SER A 189 -16.38 33.89 -14.68
CA SER A 189 -16.58 35.33 -14.71
C SER A 189 -17.77 35.68 -13.81
N ALA A 190 -18.07 36.97 -13.66
CA ALA A 190 -19.32 37.38 -13.02
C ALA A 190 -20.56 36.95 -13.83
N CYS A 191 -20.42 36.73 -15.15
CA CYS A 191 -21.51 36.50 -16.09
C CYS A 191 -21.84 35.03 -16.32
N GLU A 192 -20.81 34.20 -16.47
CA GLU A 192 -20.96 32.79 -16.81
C GLU A 192 -19.70 31.99 -16.45
N ALA A 193 -19.88 30.66 -16.42
CA ALA A 193 -18.78 29.71 -16.46
C ALA A 193 -18.26 29.58 -17.90
N GLY A 194 -16.96 29.33 -18.04
CA GLY A 194 -16.32 29.08 -19.32
C GLY A 194 -15.15 28.11 -19.18
N LEU A 195 -14.50 27.82 -20.30
CA LEU A 195 -13.30 26.99 -20.33
C LEU A 195 -12.09 27.90 -20.54
N ARG A 196 -11.08 27.77 -19.67
CA ARG A 196 -9.75 28.31 -19.95
C ARG A 196 -8.95 27.31 -20.77
N GLN A 197 -8.40 27.81 -21.87
CA GLN A 197 -7.48 27.11 -22.75
C GLN A 197 -6.08 27.68 -22.58
N CYS A 198 -5.07 26.83 -22.60
CA CYS A 198 -3.70 27.31 -22.69
C CYS A 198 -3.38 27.75 -24.13
N ILE A 199 -2.98 29.00 -24.31
CA ILE A 199 -2.57 29.52 -25.63
C ILE A 199 -1.27 30.31 -25.44
N GLY A 200 -0.14 29.69 -25.80
CA GLY A 200 1.20 30.27 -25.71
C GLY A 200 1.64 30.55 -24.27
N GLY A 201 1.56 29.52 -23.40
CA GLY A 201 1.93 29.60 -21.98
C GLY A 201 1.08 30.55 -21.14
N GLN A 202 -0.12 30.91 -21.61
CA GLN A 202 -1.06 31.73 -20.85
C GLN A 202 -2.46 31.14 -20.89
N TRP A 203 -3.04 30.98 -19.70
CA TRP A 203 -4.44 30.63 -19.54
C TRP A 203 -5.34 31.76 -20.08
N THR A 204 -6.12 31.43 -21.10
CA THR A 204 -7.14 32.33 -21.67
C THR A 204 -8.51 31.76 -21.38
N CYS A 205 -9.33 32.50 -20.62
CA CYS A 205 -10.68 32.10 -20.26
C CYS A 205 -11.69 32.45 -21.38
N SER A 206 -12.58 31.51 -21.70
CA SER A 206 -13.65 31.73 -22.68
C SER A 206 -14.92 32.34 -22.08
N ALA A 207 -15.03 32.45 -20.74
CA ALA A 207 -16.19 33.02 -20.08
C ALA A 207 -16.34 34.50 -20.48
N ALA A 208 -17.56 34.90 -20.84
CA ALA A 208 -17.91 36.29 -21.11
C ALA A 208 -17.40 37.18 -19.98
N GLN A 209 -16.55 38.14 -20.31
CA GLN A 209 -16.06 39.08 -19.32
C GLN A 209 -17.14 40.13 -19.08
N PRO A 210 -17.32 40.60 -17.84
CA PRO A 210 -18.23 41.69 -17.56
C PRO A 210 -17.80 42.92 -18.37
N GLU A 211 -18.69 43.37 -19.24
CA GLU A 211 -18.52 44.57 -20.05
C GLU A 211 -19.26 45.72 -19.36
N PRO A 212 -18.81 46.98 -19.50
CA PRO A 212 -19.58 48.09 -18.97
C PRO A 212 -20.98 48.08 -19.56
N GLU A 213 -21.98 48.24 -18.71
CA GLU A 213 -23.39 48.33 -19.07
C GLU A 213 -23.59 49.13 -20.38
N ILE A 214 -24.45 48.60 -21.24
CA ILE A 214 -25.05 49.30 -22.38
C ILE A 214 -26.55 49.09 -22.36
N CYS A 215 -27.31 50.09 -22.82
CA CYS A 215 -28.77 50.08 -22.75
C CYS A 215 -29.45 49.14 -23.75
N ASP A 216 -29.26 47.84 -23.54
CA ASP A 216 -29.85 46.77 -24.33
C ASP A 216 -30.81 45.90 -23.53
N GLY A 217 -30.93 46.13 -22.21
CA GLY A 217 -31.84 45.41 -21.33
C GLY A 217 -31.28 44.07 -20.86
N GLU A 218 -29.98 43.83 -21.05
CA GLU A 218 -29.23 42.72 -20.48
C GLU A 218 -28.32 43.27 -19.37
N ASP A 219 -27.94 42.42 -18.41
CA ASP A 219 -26.92 42.75 -17.39
C ASP A 219 -25.54 42.43 -18.00
N ASN A 220 -24.86 43.44 -18.55
CA ASN A 220 -23.61 43.25 -19.29
C ASN A 220 -22.39 43.13 -18.35
N ASP A 221 -22.47 43.74 -17.17
CA ASP A 221 -21.41 43.75 -16.17
C ASP A 221 -21.62 42.72 -15.04
N CYS A 222 -22.77 42.06 -15.08
CA CYS A 222 -23.15 40.87 -14.33
C CYS A 222 -23.11 41.10 -12.82
N ASP A 223 -23.51 42.31 -12.39
CA ASP A 223 -23.61 42.68 -10.99
C ASP A 223 -25.00 42.37 -10.37
N GLY A 224 -25.92 41.85 -11.19
CA GLY A 224 -27.28 41.50 -10.82
C GLY A 224 -28.28 42.64 -11.01
N ALA A 225 -27.86 43.79 -11.53
CA ALA A 225 -28.73 44.86 -11.97
C ALA A 225 -28.65 45.04 -13.49
N VAL A 226 -29.79 45.28 -14.12
CA VAL A 226 -29.85 45.56 -15.57
C VAL A 226 -29.77 47.07 -15.80
N ASP A 227 -28.86 47.51 -16.69
CA ASP A 227 -28.68 48.88 -17.16
C ASP A 227 -28.41 49.92 -16.04
N GLU A 228 -27.72 49.55 -14.96
CA GLU A 228 -27.44 50.44 -13.82
C GLU A 228 -26.33 51.45 -14.10
N GLY A 229 -26.37 52.60 -13.40
CA GLY A 229 -25.38 53.66 -13.60
C GLY A 229 -25.39 54.36 -14.98
N LEU A 230 -26.13 53.84 -15.97
CA LEU A 230 -26.34 54.43 -17.27
C LEU A 230 -27.54 55.37 -17.31
N LEU A 231 -27.35 56.50 -18.00
CA LEU A 231 -28.46 57.26 -18.57
C LEU A 231 -28.71 56.68 -19.95
N CYS A 232 -29.59 55.69 -20.05
CA CYS A 232 -30.07 55.18 -21.34
C CYS A 232 -30.66 56.30 -22.17
N LEU A 233 -29.82 56.87 -23.03
CA LEU A 233 -30.18 57.94 -23.93
C LEU A 233 -31.11 57.36 -24.99
N CYS A 234 -32.39 57.43 -24.68
CA CYS A 234 -33.51 57.22 -25.57
C CYS A 234 -33.19 57.68 -27.01
N PRO A 235 -33.18 56.78 -28.00
CA PRO A 235 -32.86 57.14 -29.38
C PRO A 235 -33.96 57.99 -30.04
N ALA A 236 -35.22 57.83 -29.59
CA ALA A 236 -36.36 58.66 -30.00
C ALA A 236 -37.52 58.58 -28.98
N GLU A 237 -38.30 59.66 -28.90
CA GLU A 237 -39.55 59.68 -28.13
C GLU A 237 -40.52 58.60 -28.65
N GLY A 238 -41.07 57.79 -27.75
CA GLY A 238 -42.04 56.74 -28.04
C GLY A 238 -41.47 55.34 -28.28
N ALA A 239 -40.15 55.15 -28.30
CA ALA A 239 -39.52 53.83 -28.36
C ALA A 239 -39.84 53.01 -27.10
N LEU A 240 -40.09 51.70 -27.27
CA LEU A 240 -40.33 50.74 -26.20
C LEU A 240 -39.09 49.85 -26.05
N PHE A 241 -38.66 49.62 -24.81
CA PHE A 241 -37.56 48.73 -24.43
C PHE A 241 -38.09 47.63 -23.50
N PRO A 242 -37.66 46.36 -23.63
CA PRO A 242 -38.01 45.31 -22.67
C PRO A 242 -37.44 45.65 -21.28
N CYS A 243 -38.07 45.13 -20.24
CA CYS A 243 -37.62 45.30 -18.85
C CYS A 243 -38.29 44.28 -17.93
N ALA A 244 -37.67 43.99 -16.78
CA ALA A 244 -38.21 43.11 -15.72
C ALA A 244 -38.07 43.76 -14.33
N ALA A 245 -38.37 45.06 -14.23
CA ALA A 245 -38.13 45.85 -13.02
C ALA A 245 -39.44 46.34 -12.37
N PRO A 246 -39.42 46.71 -11.08
CA PRO A 246 -40.58 47.34 -10.44
C PRO A 246 -41.04 48.60 -11.19
N PRO A 247 -42.36 48.88 -11.33
CA PRO A 247 -43.50 48.32 -10.59
C PRO A 247 -44.14 47.06 -11.20
N LEU A 248 -43.52 46.43 -12.21
CA LEU A 248 -43.96 45.12 -12.67
C LEU A 248 -43.90 44.11 -11.51
N VAL A 249 -44.82 43.15 -11.47
CA VAL A 249 -44.93 42.15 -10.40
C VAL A 249 -44.30 40.82 -10.80
N CYS A 250 -44.35 40.48 -12.09
CA CYS A 250 -43.83 39.24 -12.67
C CYS A 250 -43.61 39.42 -14.19
N GLY A 251 -42.84 38.52 -14.78
CA GLY A 251 -42.56 38.38 -16.20
C GLY A 251 -41.92 39.58 -16.87
N ALA A 252 -42.02 39.65 -18.20
CA ALA A 252 -41.38 40.69 -18.99
C ALA A 252 -42.36 41.84 -19.32
N GLY A 253 -41.91 43.07 -19.11
CA GLY A 253 -42.62 44.31 -19.40
C GLY A 253 -41.92 45.16 -20.45
N TRP A 254 -42.38 46.41 -20.57
CA TRP A 254 -41.78 47.41 -21.44
C TRP A 254 -41.63 48.75 -20.71
N SER A 255 -40.58 49.48 -21.04
CA SER A 255 -40.37 50.87 -20.67
C SER A 255 -40.43 51.74 -21.92
N GLN A 256 -41.23 52.80 -21.88
CA GLN A 256 -41.31 53.78 -22.97
C GLN A 256 -40.40 54.99 -22.73
N CYS A 257 -39.70 55.43 -23.76
CA CYS A 257 -38.98 56.69 -23.78
C CYS A 257 -39.91 57.90 -23.92
N VAL A 258 -39.92 58.79 -22.93
CA VAL A 258 -40.78 59.99 -22.91
C VAL A 258 -39.94 61.25 -22.66
N LEU A 259 -40.37 62.38 -23.22
CA LEU A 259 -39.70 63.67 -23.03
C LEU A 259 -40.28 64.40 -21.82
N VAL A 260 -39.50 64.49 -20.73
CA VAL A 260 -39.88 65.17 -19.49
C VAL A 260 -38.95 66.34 -19.27
N ALA A 261 -39.51 67.56 -19.24
CA ALA A 261 -38.75 68.80 -19.02
C ALA A 261 -37.56 69.06 -19.99
N GLY A 262 -37.60 68.47 -21.19
CA GLY A 262 -36.56 68.65 -22.21
C GLY A 262 -35.47 67.57 -22.20
N GLU A 263 -35.58 66.59 -21.31
CA GLU A 263 -34.72 65.40 -21.22
C GLU A 263 -35.54 64.16 -21.57
N LEU A 264 -34.93 63.22 -22.30
CA LEU A 264 -35.57 61.94 -22.56
C LEU A 264 -35.29 61.00 -21.38
N VAL A 265 -36.34 60.40 -20.85
CA VAL A 265 -36.28 59.53 -19.66
C VAL A 265 -37.12 58.28 -19.94
N LEU A 266 -36.68 57.12 -19.44
CA LEU A 266 -37.48 55.91 -19.45
C LEU A 266 -38.63 56.01 -18.44
N THR A 267 -39.81 55.54 -18.85
CA THR A 267 -40.94 55.32 -17.92
C THR A 267 -40.69 54.06 -17.08
N PRO A 268 -41.33 53.93 -15.91
CA PRO A 268 -41.24 52.69 -15.12
C PRO A 268 -41.72 51.49 -15.94
N CYS A 269 -41.13 50.33 -15.70
CA CYS A 269 -41.47 49.10 -16.40
C CYS A 269 -42.94 48.71 -16.17
N ARG A 270 -43.68 48.47 -17.25
CA ARG A 270 -45.12 48.13 -17.20
C ARG A 270 -45.48 47.10 -18.26
N ALA A 271 -46.61 46.43 -18.06
CA ALA A 271 -47.19 45.55 -19.06
C ALA A 271 -47.37 46.26 -20.42
N ILE A 272 -47.19 45.54 -21.54
CA ILE A 272 -47.33 46.12 -22.90
C ILE A 272 -48.70 46.79 -23.14
N CYS A 273 -49.74 46.33 -22.44
CA CYS A 273 -51.08 46.90 -22.52
C CYS A 273 -51.15 48.34 -21.99
N ALA A 274 -50.25 48.73 -21.08
CA ALA A 274 -50.16 50.09 -20.55
C ALA A 274 -49.79 51.12 -21.63
N TYR A 275 -49.11 50.70 -22.71
CA TYR A 275 -48.66 51.58 -23.79
C TYR A 275 -49.52 51.45 -25.06
N THR A 276 -49.99 50.24 -25.38
CA THR A 276 -50.73 49.98 -26.63
C THR A 276 -52.24 50.08 -26.49
N SER A 277 -52.80 49.84 -25.29
CA SER A 277 -54.25 49.88 -25.03
C SER A 277 -54.57 50.16 -23.55
N PRO A 278 -54.35 51.41 -23.06
CA PRO A 278 -54.42 51.79 -21.64
C PRO A 278 -55.86 51.88 -21.07
N GLY A 279 -56.73 50.94 -21.41
CA GLY A 279 -58.10 50.87 -20.91
C GLY A 279 -58.18 50.36 -19.46
N PRO A 280 -59.34 50.49 -18.79
CA PRO A 280 -59.55 50.06 -17.40
C PRO A 280 -59.51 48.54 -17.17
N GLU A 281 -59.34 47.76 -18.24
CA GLU A 281 -59.19 46.30 -18.21
C GLU A 281 -57.72 45.85 -18.25
N CYS A 282 -56.76 46.76 -18.44
CA CYS A 282 -55.33 46.44 -18.41
C CYS A 282 -54.83 46.52 -16.97
N ASP A 283 -54.23 45.42 -16.50
CA ASP A 283 -53.35 45.43 -15.32
C ASP A 283 -51.95 45.83 -15.79
N ASP A 284 -51.48 47.00 -15.37
CA ASP A 284 -50.21 47.56 -15.83
C ASP A 284 -48.99 46.99 -15.07
N GLY A 285 -49.22 46.22 -14.01
CA GLY A 285 -48.19 45.52 -13.24
C GLY A 285 -47.97 44.07 -13.65
N LEU A 286 -48.84 43.48 -14.48
CA LEU A 286 -48.74 42.06 -14.86
C LEU A 286 -48.03 41.89 -16.21
N GLY A 287 -46.81 41.36 -16.20
CA GLY A 287 -45.97 41.17 -17.38
C GLY A 287 -46.47 40.09 -18.35
N ILE A 288 -45.65 39.82 -19.36
CA ILE A 288 -45.81 38.68 -20.24
C ILE A 288 -45.00 37.52 -19.65
N PRO A 289 -45.61 36.36 -19.37
CA PRO A 289 -44.90 35.15 -18.95
C PRO A 289 -43.76 34.78 -19.91
N VAL A 290 -42.57 34.56 -19.37
CA VAL A 290 -41.39 34.00 -20.05
C VAL A 290 -40.87 32.80 -19.25
N PRO A 291 -40.03 31.91 -19.82
CA PRO A 291 -39.48 30.80 -19.06
C PRO A 291 -38.62 31.30 -17.88
N GLU A 292 -38.74 30.63 -16.73
CA GLU A 292 -37.95 30.87 -15.53
C GLU A 292 -36.44 30.89 -15.82
N VAL A 293 -35.75 31.86 -15.22
CA VAL A 293 -34.30 31.94 -15.13
C VAL A 293 -33.92 32.27 -13.69
N CYS A 294 -32.76 31.79 -13.24
CA CYS A 294 -32.38 31.91 -11.84
C CYS A 294 -32.00 33.35 -11.45
N ASN A 295 -32.98 34.17 -11.07
CA ASN A 295 -32.80 35.62 -10.84
C ASN A 295 -33.64 36.18 -9.68
N ALA A 296 -34.31 35.33 -8.89
CA ALA A 296 -35.22 35.72 -7.81
C ALA A 296 -36.45 36.53 -8.27
N TRP A 297 -36.86 36.34 -9.52
CA TRP A 297 -38.03 36.95 -10.14
C TRP A 297 -39.00 35.86 -10.61
N ASP A 298 -40.29 36.14 -10.49
CA ASP A 298 -41.35 35.30 -11.06
C ASP A 298 -41.45 35.66 -12.55
N ASP A 299 -40.78 34.90 -13.42
CA ASP A 299 -40.66 35.17 -14.84
C ASP A 299 -41.88 34.68 -15.63
N ASP A 300 -42.53 33.61 -15.16
CA ASP A 300 -43.65 32.99 -15.84
C ASP A 300 -45.04 33.43 -15.31
N CYS A 301 -45.06 34.28 -14.28
CA CYS A 301 -46.24 34.86 -13.63
C CYS A 301 -47.19 33.82 -13.00
N ASP A 302 -46.67 32.76 -12.38
CA ASP A 302 -47.46 31.74 -11.71
C ASP A 302 -47.55 31.87 -10.17
N ASP A 303 -46.97 32.94 -9.62
CA ASP A 303 -46.83 33.27 -8.19
C ASP A 303 -45.75 32.46 -7.43
N ASP A 304 -45.06 31.51 -8.08
CA ASP A 304 -43.84 30.89 -7.58
C ASP A 304 -42.59 31.63 -8.15
N ILE A 305 -41.43 31.46 -7.53
CA ILE A 305 -40.19 32.16 -7.92
C ILE A 305 -39.11 31.11 -8.18
N ASP A 306 -38.44 31.19 -9.33
CA ASP A 306 -37.33 30.32 -9.75
C ASP A 306 -37.66 28.82 -9.68
N GLU A 307 -38.92 28.41 -9.90
CA GLU A 307 -39.35 27.04 -9.63
C GLU A 307 -38.94 26.04 -10.72
N GLY A 308 -38.55 24.84 -10.28
CA GLY A 308 -38.21 23.74 -11.20
C GLY A 308 -36.90 23.91 -11.96
N LEU A 309 -36.08 24.91 -11.62
CA LEU A 309 -34.74 25.12 -12.17
C LEU A 309 -33.72 24.20 -11.49
N VAL A 310 -33.18 23.26 -12.26
CA VAL A 310 -32.15 22.30 -11.82
C VAL A 310 -31.06 22.19 -12.88
N GLU A 311 -29.80 22.24 -12.45
CA GLU A 311 -28.59 22.13 -13.27
C GLU A 311 -27.68 21.02 -12.73
N SER A 312 -26.84 20.42 -13.59
CA SER A 312 -25.83 19.45 -13.15
C SER A 312 -24.56 20.16 -12.70
N CYS A 313 -23.93 19.67 -11.64
CA CYS A 313 -22.69 20.25 -11.13
C CYS A 313 -21.66 19.17 -10.80
N TYR A 314 -20.38 19.57 -10.77
CA TYR A 314 -19.28 18.73 -10.35
C TYR A 314 -18.11 19.61 -9.93
N THR A 315 -17.66 19.49 -8.69
CA THR A 315 -16.57 20.33 -8.15
C THR A 315 -15.19 19.66 -8.27
N GLY A 316 -15.14 18.40 -8.68
CA GLY A 316 -13.91 17.64 -8.90
C GLY A 316 -13.18 18.00 -10.20
N PRO A 317 -11.94 17.51 -10.40
CA PRO A 317 -11.18 17.72 -11.64
C PRO A 317 -11.95 17.19 -12.87
N PRO A 318 -12.04 17.94 -13.99
CA PRO A 318 -12.89 17.56 -15.14
C PRO A 318 -12.63 16.17 -15.74
N GLY A 319 -11.41 15.63 -15.61
CA GLY A 319 -11.04 14.29 -16.09
C GLY A 319 -11.57 13.13 -15.24
N THR A 320 -12.08 13.40 -14.03
CA THR A 320 -12.50 12.38 -13.06
C THR A 320 -14.01 12.14 -13.08
N VAL A 321 -14.77 12.96 -13.81
CA VAL A 321 -16.24 12.87 -13.84
C VAL A 321 -16.68 11.57 -14.53
N ASN A 322 -17.50 10.76 -13.85
CA ASN A 322 -17.91 9.42 -14.30
C ASN A 322 -16.76 8.41 -14.46
N VAL A 323 -15.64 8.64 -13.76
CA VAL A 323 -14.56 7.66 -13.58
C VAL A 323 -14.70 7.06 -12.19
N GLY A 324 -14.50 5.75 -12.06
CA GLY A 324 -14.69 5.04 -10.79
C GLY A 324 -16.04 5.30 -10.13
N ILE A 325 -16.00 5.70 -8.87
CA ILE A 325 -17.19 6.09 -8.09
C ILE A 325 -17.62 7.55 -8.30
N CYS A 326 -16.76 8.38 -8.92
CA CYS A 326 -17.00 9.80 -9.07
C CYS A 326 -18.17 10.08 -10.01
N LYS A 327 -19.08 10.93 -9.54
CA LYS A 327 -20.30 11.28 -10.27
C LYS A 327 -20.67 12.74 -10.04
N PRO A 328 -21.27 13.39 -11.05
CA PRO A 328 -21.82 14.73 -10.89
C PRO A 328 -23.02 14.72 -9.94
N GLY A 329 -23.17 15.84 -9.23
CA GLY A 329 -24.32 16.16 -8.42
C GLY A 329 -25.31 17.09 -9.13
N GLN A 330 -26.17 17.74 -8.36
CA GLN A 330 -27.14 18.71 -8.87
C GLN A 330 -27.18 20.00 -8.05
N TRP A 331 -27.46 21.10 -8.74
CA TRP A 331 -27.83 22.38 -8.14
C TRP A 331 -29.29 22.67 -8.44
N GLU A 332 -29.95 23.33 -7.51
CA GLU A 332 -31.24 23.98 -7.72
C GLU A 332 -31.08 25.49 -7.61
N CYS A 333 -31.97 26.23 -8.27
CA CYS A 333 -32.02 27.68 -8.08
C CYS A 333 -32.82 28.02 -6.82
N ALA A 334 -32.26 28.86 -5.96
CA ALA A 334 -33.03 29.57 -4.96
C ALA A 334 -32.44 30.94 -4.68
N LEU A 335 -33.32 31.92 -4.43
CA LEU A 335 -32.91 33.30 -4.12
C LEU A 335 -32.04 33.91 -5.24
N GLY A 336 -32.27 33.54 -6.50
CA GLY A 336 -31.49 33.98 -7.66
C GLY A 336 -30.04 33.47 -7.68
N GLN A 337 -29.76 32.36 -6.99
CA GLN A 337 -28.43 31.73 -6.97
C GLN A 337 -28.57 30.21 -7.12
N TRP A 338 -27.58 29.60 -7.79
CA TRP A 338 -27.44 28.15 -7.85
C TRP A 338 -26.81 27.62 -6.56
N GLY A 339 -27.33 26.50 -6.04
CA GLY A 339 -26.81 25.88 -4.82
C GLY A 339 -27.72 24.75 -4.36
N THR A 340 -27.66 24.45 -3.07
CA THR A 340 -28.47 23.39 -2.45
C THR A 340 -28.92 23.81 -1.05
N TRP A 341 -30.09 23.35 -0.62
CA TRP A 341 -30.52 23.50 0.78
C TRP A 341 -29.89 22.45 1.70
N ASP A 342 -29.06 22.88 2.65
CA ASP A 342 -28.66 22.08 3.80
C ASP A 342 -29.60 22.35 4.99
N GLU A 343 -30.50 21.38 5.24
CA GLU A 343 -31.62 21.44 6.19
C GLU A 343 -32.58 22.62 5.98
N GLN A 344 -32.17 23.84 6.35
CA GLN A 344 -32.94 25.09 6.25
C GLN A 344 -32.08 26.27 5.80
N THR A 345 -30.80 26.05 5.51
CA THR A 345 -29.87 27.07 5.05
C THR A 345 -29.57 26.79 3.59
N PHE A 346 -29.77 27.79 2.73
CA PHE A 346 -29.34 27.70 1.35
C PHE A 346 -27.84 27.96 1.28
N GLU A 347 -27.08 26.99 0.78
CA GLU A 347 -25.63 27.09 0.59
C GLU A 347 -25.35 27.31 -0.90
N PRO A 348 -24.97 28.54 -1.30
CA PRO A 348 -24.69 28.84 -2.70
C PRO A 348 -23.53 28.00 -3.22
N TRP A 349 -23.67 27.49 -4.45
CA TRP A 349 -22.68 26.67 -5.17
C TRP A 349 -22.34 25.31 -4.53
N LEU A 350 -23.06 24.89 -3.49
CA LEU A 350 -22.92 23.54 -2.94
C LEU A 350 -23.58 22.53 -3.87
N CYS A 351 -22.82 21.59 -4.41
CA CYS A 351 -23.32 20.56 -5.33
C CYS A 351 -23.86 19.37 -4.54
N ASP A 352 -25.17 19.11 -4.63
CA ASP A 352 -25.79 18.01 -3.90
C ASP A 352 -25.47 16.66 -4.52
N ASP A 353 -25.32 15.63 -3.69
CA ASP A 353 -25.09 14.23 -4.10
C ASP A 353 -23.86 13.97 -5.00
N GLU A 354 -22.94 14.93 -5.16
CA GLU A 354 -21.70 14.71 -5.89
C GLU A 354 -20.76 13.75 -5.15
N VAL A 355 -19.95 13.02 -5.93
CA VAL A 355 -18.83 12.23 -5.40
C VAL A 355 -17.60 12.67 -6.18
N VAL A 356 -16.65 13.26 -5.47
CA VAL A 356 -15.38 13.77 -6.00
C VAL A 356 -14.23 12.86 -5.58
N PRO A 357 -13.08 12.91 -6.28
CA PRO A 357 -11.91 12.08 -5.99
C PRO A 357 -11.47 12.17 -4.54
N MET A 358 -11.26 11.00 -3.92
CA MET A 358 -10.55 10.93 -2.66
C MET A 358 -9.03 11.12 -2.89
N PRO A 359 -8.28 11.62 -1.89
CA PRO A 359 -6.83 11.76 -2.01
C PRO A 359 -6.05 10.45 -2.01
N ASP A 360 -6.66 9.40 -1.45
CA ASP A 360 -6.08 8.06 -1.31
C ASP A 360 -7.10 7.07 -1.90
N ASP A 361 -6.61 6.01 -2.55
CA ASP A 361 -7.42 4.93 -3.09
C ASP A 361 -7.36 3.72 -2.14
N PRO A 362 -8.29 3.62 -1.16
CA PRO A 362 -8.33 2.48 -0.24
C PRO A 362 -8.62 1.21 -1.03
N CYS A 363 -7.94 0.12 -0.68
CA CYS A 363 -8.03 -1.13 -1.42
C CYS A 363 -9.35 -1.88 -1.17
N ASN A 364 -10.46 -1.37 -1.72
CA ASN A 364 -11.83 -1.81 -1.47
C ASN A 364 -12.54 -2.36 -2.72
N GLY A 365 -11.85 -2.40 -3.86
CA GLY A 365 -12.38 -2.85 -5.16
C GLY A 365 -13.01 -1.75 -6.00
N ALA A 366 -13.01 -0.51 -5.50
CA ALA A 366 -13.48 0.67 -6.19
C ALA A 366 -12.28 1.53 -6.62
N ASP A 367 -12.59 2.52 -7.44
CA ASP A 367 -11.67 3.55 -7.91
C ASP A 367 -12.15 4.84 -7.24
N ASP A 368 -11.63 5.07 -6.02
CA ASP A 368 -12.08 6.14 -5.10
C ASP A 368 -11.41 7.48 -5.39
N ASP A 369 -10.20 7.47 -5.97
CA ASP A 369 -9.49 8.66 -6.46
C ASP A 369 -9.82 8.99 -7.93
N CYS A 370 -10.58 8.12 -8.59
CA CYS A 370 -11.17 8.34 -9.90
C CYS A 370 -10.11 8.59 -10.98
N ASP A 371 -8.97 7.91 -10.86
CA ASP A 371 -7.87 7.94 -11.83
C ASP A 371 -8.06 6.91 -12.97
N GLY A 372 -9.04 6.02 -12.83
CA GLY A 372 -9.41 4.99 -13.79
C GLY A 372 -8.82 3.61 -13.49
N LEU A 373 -8.07 3.47 -12.40
CA LEU A 373 -7.54 2.23 -11.86
C LEU A 373 -8.22 1.98 -10.52
N ALA A 374 -8.79 0.78 -10.35
CA ALA A 374 -9.26 0.39 -9.02
C ALA A 374 -8.07 -0.07 -8.17
N ASP A 375 -8.03 0.38 -6.92
CA ASP A 375 -7.04 0.05 -5.90
C ASP A 375 -5.57 0.26 -6.34
N ASP A 376 -5.27 1.29 -7.15
CA ASP A 376 -3.97 1.49 -7.84
C ASP A 376 -3.50 0.29 -8.69
N GLY A 377 -4.41 -0.59 -9.13
CA GLY A 377 -4.08 -1.85 -9.80
C GLY A 377 -3.63 -2.98 -8.87
N LYS A 378 -3.79 -2.84 -7.55
CA LYS A 378 -3.62 -3.94 -6.59
C LYS A 378 -4.77 -4.93 -6.72
N GLU A 379 -4.47 -6.23 -6.62
CA GLU A 379 -5.52 -7.26 -6.62
C GLU A 379 -5.81 -7.72 -5.19
N ILE A 380 -7.08 -7.60 -4.79
CA ILE A 380 -7.62 -8.15 -3.55
C ILE A 380 -7.50 -9.68 -3.59
N GLN A 381 -6.69 -10.21 -2.68
CA GLN A 381 -6.50 -11.65 -2.57
C GLN A 381 -7.77 -12.30 -2.01
N PRO A 382 -8.20 -13.47 -2.55
CA PRO A 382 -9.30 -14.23 -1.98
C PRO A 382 -9.11 -14.43 -0.48
N THR A 383 -10.03 -13.90 0.32
CA THR A 383 -9.89 -13.85 1.78
C THR A 383 -11.17 -14.29 2.49
N ASP A 384 -11.04 -15.08 3.55
CA ASP A 384 -12.14 -15.34 4.48
C ASP A 384 -11.92 -14.57 5.79
N MET A 385 -12.87 -13.72 6.16
CA MET A 385 -12.87 -12.95 7.40
C MET A 385 -13.88 -13.50 8.38
N LEU A 386 -13.44 -13.90 9.57
CA LEU A 386 -14.30 -14.36 10.66
C LEU A 386 -14.30 -13.34 11.80
N PHE A 387 -15.47 -12.75 12.06
CA PHE A 387 -15.67 -11.87 13.20
C PHE A 387 -16.11 -12.69 14.41
N VAL A 388 -15.38 -12.57 15.51
CA VAL A 388 -15.76 -13.13 16.82
C VAL A 388 -16.13 -11.97 17.72
N VAL A 389 -17.43 -11.80 17.96
CA VAL A 389 -17.98 -10.71 18.75
C VAL A 389 -18.27 -11.21 20.15
N ASP A 390 -17.77 -10.48 21.14
CA ASP A 390 -18.12 -10.66 22.53
C ASP A 390 -19.57 -10.21 22.78
N GLY A 391 -20.39 -11.16 23.24
CA GLY A 391 -21.81 -10.96 23.55
C GLY A 391 -22.08 -10.78 25.05
N SER A 392 -21.05 -10.44 25.83
CA SER A 392 -21.13 -10.17 27.26
C SER A 392 -21.91 -8.88 27.55
N GLY A 393 -22.51 -8.79 28.73
CA GLY A 393 -23.22 -7.58 29.16
C GLY A 393 -22.34 -6.34 29.29
N SER A 394 -21.01 -6.49 29.41
CA SER A 394 -20.06 -5.38 29.52
C SER A 394 -19.90 -4.62 28.21
N MET A 395 -20.02 -5.32 27.07
CA MET A 395 -20.00 -4.77 25.71
C MET A 395 -21.25 -3.95 25.31
N SER A 396 -22.18 -3.70 26.24
CA SER A 396 -23.50 -3.13 25.90
C SER A 396 -23.46 -1.68 25.43
N GLU A 397 -22.42 -0.90 25.78
CA GLU A 397 -22.24 0.47 25.28
C GLU A 397 -21.53 0.49 23.91
N GLU A 398 -20.73 -0.53 23.63
CA GLU A 398 -19.91 -0.68 22.43
C GLU A 398 -20.62 -1.46 21.32
N ILE A 399 -21.56 -2.35 21.64
CA ILE A 399 -22.19 -3.26 20.66
C ILE A 399 -22.90 -2.50 19.54
N GLY A 400 -23.49 -1.34 19.84
CA GLY A 400 -24.09 -0.48 18.82
C GLY A 400 -23.06 0.04 17.81
N ALA A 401 -21.89 0.43 18.31
CA ALA A 401 -20.78 0.87 17.47
C ALA A 401 -20.15 -0.29 16.69
N VAL A 402 -20.03 -1.48 17.30
CA VAL A 402 -19.57 -2.71 16.63
C VAL A 402 -20.49 -3.05 15.46
N VAL A 403 -21.81 -3.10 15.69
CA VAL A 403 -22.79 -3.42 14.64
C VAL A 403 -22.69 -2.42 13.49
N LEU A 404 -22.66 -1.12 13.80
CA LEU A 404 -22.56 -0.08 12.77
C LEU A 404 -21.23 -0.15 12.02
N ALA A 405 -20.12 -0.35 12.73
CA ALA A 405 -18.79 -0.47 12.12
C ALA A 405 -18.70 -1.69 11.20
N LEU A 406 -19.20 -2.86 11.62
CA LEU A 406 -19.17 -4.07 10.79
C LEU A 406 -20.07 -3.96 9.55
N GLN A 407 -21.21 -3.29 9.67
CA GLN A 407 -22.10 -3.05 8.52
C GLN A 407 -21.51 -2.04 7.54
N SER A 408 -21.03 -0.92 8.04
CA SER A 408 -20.35 0.12 7.24
C SER A 408 -19.13 -0.47 6.53
N PHE A 409 -18.28 -1.16 7.28
CA PHE A 409 -17.12 -1.87 6.76
C PHE A 409 -17.52 -2.87 5.69
N GLY A 410 -18.46 -3.79 5.95
CA GLY A 410 -18.88 -4.74 4.94
C GLY A 410 -19.42 -4.10 3.66
N LEU A 411 -20.16 -2.98 3.78
CA LEU A 411 -20.68 -2.24 2.62
C LEU A 411 -19.60 -1.50 1.85
N HIS A 412 -18.52 -1.06 2.51
CA HIS A 412 -17.39 -0.42 1.86
C HIS A 412 -16.70 -1.37 0.88
N TYR A 413 -16.62 -2.66 1.21
CA TYR A 413 -16.07 -3.72 0.35
C TYR A 413 -17.15 -4.49 -0.42
N ALA A 414 -18.30 -3.85 -0.72
CA ALA A 414 -19.43 -4.52 -1.36
C ALA A 414 -19.22 -4.84 -2.84
N ALA A 415 -18.28 -4.17 -3.50
CA ALA A 415 -17.89 -4.46 -4.87
C ALA A 415 -17.20 -5.83 -5.02
N GLU A 416 -16.75 -6.40 -3.90
CA GLU A 416 -15.81 -7.51 -3.89
C GLU A 416 -16.43 -8.87 -3.56
N ASP A 417 -16.43 -9.75 -4.57
CA ASP A 417 -16.78 -11.17 -4.40
C ASP A 417 -15.61 -12.00 -3.83
N ALA A 418 -14.41 -11.43 -3.76
CA ALA A 418 -13.20 -12.11 -3.28
C ALA A 418 -13.25 -12.38 -1.76
N ILE A 419 -13.97 -11.56 -0.99
CA ILE A 419 -14.03 -11.65 0.48
C ILE A 419 -15.31 -12.39 0.92
N LEU A 420 -15.15 -13.43 1.74
CA LEU A 420 -16.26 -14.08 2.44
C LEU A 420 -16.25 -13.76 3.94
N TRP A 421 -17.44 -13.66 4.49
CA TRP A 421 -17.69 -13.08 5.79
C TRP A 421 -18.32 -14.10 6.75
N GLY A 422 -17.72 -14.30 7.90
CA GLY A 422 -18.18 -15.19 8.97
C GLY A 422 -18.44 -14.45 10.27
N LEU A 423 -19.32 -14.99 11.10
CA LEU A 423 -19.69 -14.39 12.38
C LEU A 423 -19.90 -15.45 13.47
N VAL A 424 -19.21 -15.27 14.60
CA VAL A 424 -19.34 -16.05 15.82
C VAL A 424 -19.63 -15.10 16.98
N LEU A 425 -20.60 -15.46 17.81
CA LEU A 425 -20.97 -14.75 19.02
C LEU A 425 -20.51 -15.54 20.25
N ALA A 426 -19.71 -14.91 21.11
CA ALA A 426 -18.99 -15.55 22.20
C ALA A 426 -19.07 -14.71 23.50
N PRO A 427 -20.17 -14.79 24.29
CA PRO A 427 -21.24 -15.78 24.24
C PRO A 427 -22.60 -15.22 23.81
N GLU A 428 -23.53 -16.10 23.44
CA GLU A 428 -24.95 -15.76 23.41
C GLU A 428 -25.60 -16.11 24.76
N GLY A 429 -25.95 -15.07 25.53
CA GLY A 429 -26.61 -15.16 26.82
C GLY A 429 -28.13 -14.98 26.73
N ASN A 430 -28.90 -15.90 27.31
CA ASN A 430 -30.37 -15.85 27.37
C ASN A 430 -30.85 -16.03 28.82
N LEU A 431 -31.86 -15.26 29.22
CA LEU A 431 -32.40 -15.29 30.59
C LEU A 431 -32.92 -16.69 30.96
N GLY A 432 -32.21 -17.38 31.85
CA GLY A 432 -32.58 -18.70 32.36
C GLY A 432 -31.96 -19.90 31.64
N SER A 433 -31.12 -19.67 30.62
CA SER A 433 -30.25 -20.67 30.01
C SER A 433 -28.79 -20.39 30.34
N LYS A 434 -27.93 -21.38 30.15
CA LYS A 434 -26.49 -21.17 30.22
C LYS A 434 -26.01 -20.44 28.96
N ASP A 435 -24.97 -19.65 29.11
CA ASP A 435 -24.26 -19.02 28.01
C ASP A 435 -23.69 -20.09 27.08
N HIS A 436 -23.73 -19.84 25.78
CA HIS A 436 -23.22 -20.78 24.78
C HIS A 436 -22.55 -20.07 23.62
N LEU A 437 -21.65 -20.78 22.94
CA LEU A 437 -20.93 -20.26 21.78
C LEU A 437 -21.80 -20.48 20.54
N ARG A 438 -22.08 -19.42 19.78
CA ARG A 438 -22.95 -19.50 18.61
C ARG A 438 -22.19 -19.09 17.35
N ARG A 439 -22.13 -19.97 16.35
CA ARG A 439 -21.72 -19.61 14.99
C ARG A 439 -22.93 -19.09 14.24
N ALA A 440 -23.08 -17.78 14.21
CA ALA A 440 -24.18 -17.11 13.52
C ALA A 440 -24.05 -17.26 11.99
N LEU A 441 -22.83 -17.22 11.46
CA LEU A 441 -22.56 -17.32 10.04
C LEU A 441 -21.22 -18.02 9.78
N SER A 442 -21.22 -18.97 8.85
CA SER A 442 -20.01 -19.53 8.24
C SER A 442 -19.65 -18.66 7.02
N PRO A 443 -18.37 -18.55 6.60
CA PRO A 443 -17.94 -17.66 5.53
C PRO A 443 -18.91 -17.66 4.35
N ALA A 444 -19.52 -16.50 4.10
CA ALA A 444 -20.58 -16.31 3.10
C ALA A 444 -20.50 -14.91 2.49
N PRO A 445 -21.15 -14.67 1.33
CA PRO A 445 -21.17 -13.35 0.71
C PRO A 445 -21.83 -12.29 1.61
N LEU A 446 -21.51 -11.02 1.34
CA LEU A 446 -21.88 -9.87 2.14
C LEU A 446 -23.37 -9.80 2.55
N PRO A 447 -24.37 -10.09 1.69
CA PRO A 447 -25.78 -10.04 2.12
C PRO A 447 -26.10 -10.98 3.29
N GLY A 448 -25.44 -12.15 3.34
CA GLY A 448 -25.58 -13.09 4.46
C GLY A 448 -24.97 -12.54 5.74
N PHE A 449 -23.85 -11.83 5.63
CA PHE A 449 -23.17 -11.18 6.75
C PHE A 449 -23.94 -10.02 7.32
N VAL A 450 -24.41 -9.09 6.49
CA VAL A 450 -25.24 -7.96 6.92
C VAL A 450 -26.47 -8.49 7.69
N ALA A 451 -27.14 -9.52 7.15
CA ALA A 451 -28.26 -10.16 7.83
C ALA A 451 -27.89 -10.84 9.16
N ALA A 452 -26.71 -11.45 9.25
CA ALA A 452 -26.23 -12.08 10.48
C ALA A 452 -25.86 -11.05 11.55
N VAL A 453 -25.23 -9.94 11.15
CA VAL A 453 -24.89 -8.80 12.03
C VAL A 453 -26.16 -8.11 12.53
N ASP A 454 -27.15 -7.88 11.66
CA ASP A 454 -28.46 -7.34 12.04
C ASP A 454 -29.20 -8.22 13.05
N ALA A 455 -28.99 -9.53 12.97
CA ALA A 455 -29.59 -10.52 13.87
C ALA A 455 -28.86 -10.63 15.22
N LEU A 456 -27.77 -9.88 15.45
CA LEU A 456 -27.08 -9.88 16.74
C LEU A 456 -28.01 -9.36 17.85
N PRO A 457 -27.96 -9.96 19.04
CA PRO A 457 -28.79 -9.54 20.15
C PRO A 457 -28.41 -8.13 20.60
N LYS A 458 -29.36 -7.19 20.52
CA LYS A 458 -29.18 -5.80 20.97
C LYS A 458 -29.06 -5.66 22.49
N ASN A 459 -29.53 -6.65 23.24
CA ASN A 459 -29.42 -6.72 24.69
C ASN A 459 -28.50 -7.88 25.05
N LEU A 460 -27.23 -7.57 25.32
CA LEU A 460 -26.24 -8.53 25.73
C LEU A 460 -26.44 -8.89 27.21
N ASN A 461 -26.56 -10.19 27.49
CA ASN A 461 -26.75 -10.71 28.85
C ASN A 461 -25.77 -11.85 29.18
N GLY A 462 -24.78 -12.08 28.32
CA GLY A 462 -23.73 -13.06 28.55
C GLY A 462 -22.82 -12.66 29.71
N GLY A 463 -22.26 -13.64 30.40
CA GLY A 463 -21.26 -13.42 31.46
C GLY A 463 -20.21 -14.52 31.58
N SER A 464 -20.12 -15.42 30.61
CA SER A 464 -19.03 -16.39 30.46
C SER A 464 -18.54 -16.34 29.02
N GLU A 465 -17.47 -15.59 28.75
CA GLU A 465 -16.97 -15.46 27.38
C GLU A 465 -16.10 -16.66 26.97
N MET A 466 -16.49 -17.33 25.90
CA MET A 466 -15.72 -18.44 25.32
C MET A 466 -14.68 -17.93 24.32
N THR A 467 -13.99 -16.83 24.62
CA THR A 467 -13.15 -16.10 23.63
C THR A 467 -11.92 -16.89 23.19
N ALA A 468 -11.23 -17.59 24.11
CA ALA A 468 -10.12 -18.48 23.74
C ALA A 468 -10.61 -19.68 22.94
N ASP A 469 -11.76 -20.23 23.35
CA ASP A 469 -12.36 -21.41 22.74
C ASP A 469 -12.82 -21.11 21.31
N ALA A 470 -13.40 -19.92 21.08
CA ALA A 470 -13.82 -19.47 19.76
C ALA A 470 -12.65 -19.41 18.77
N ILE A 471 -11.53 -18.79 19.17
CA ILE A 471 -10.30 -18.74 18.36
C ILE A 471 -9.77 -20.14 18.09
N TYR A 472 -9.67 -20.98 19.13
CA TYR A 472 -9.16 -22.34 18.98
C TYR A 472 -10.02 -23.18 18.04
N LEU A 473 -11.34 -23.14 18.20
CA LEU A 473 -12.28 -23.86 17.34
C LEU A 473 -12.29 -23.33 15.90
N ALA A 474 -11.96 -22.06 15.68
CA ALA A 474 -11.79 -21.51 14.35
C ALA A 474 -10.54 -22.05 13.64
N ILE A 475 -9.44 -22.22 14.39
CA ILE A 475 -8.16 -22.74 13.89
C ILE A 475 -8.17 -24.27 13.75
N LEU A 476 -8.92 -24.96 14.60
CA LEU A 476 -8.87 -26.42 14.75
C LEU A 476 -9.15 -27.16 13.44
N GLU A 477 -10.03 -26.64 12.59
CA GLU A 477 -10.33 -27.19 11.27
C GLU A 477 -9.08 -27.29 10.37
N LEU A 478 -8.17 -26.33 10.50
CA LEU A 478 -6.94 -26.22 9.71
C LEU A 478 -5.74 -26.91 10.39
N ALA A 479 -5.91 -27.31 11.66
CA ALA A 479 -4.82 -27.80 12.51
C ALA A 479 -5.01 -29.30 12.85
N PRO A 480 -4.76 -30.24 11.92
CA PRO A 480 -4.80 -31.66 12.23
C PRO A 480 -3.72 -32.08 13.25
N SER A 481 -2.72 -31.23 13.47
CA SER A 481 -1.67 -31.42 14.48
C SER A 481 -2.01 -30.80 15.85
N ALA A 482 -3.22 -30.26 16.02
CA ALA A 482 -3.67 -29.70 17.29
C ALA A 482 -3.72 -30.77 18.40
N PRO A 483 -3.36 -30.42 19.65
CA PRO A 483 -3.24 -31.37 20.75
C PRO A 483 -4.58 -31.99 21.16
N TYR A 484 -5.70 -31.29 20.92
CA TYR A 484 -7.05 -31.75 21.24
C TYR A 484 -7.94 -31.60 20.02
N GLN A 485 -8.46 -32.70 19.49
CA GLN A 485 -9.41 -32.70 18.37
C GLN A 485 -10.84 -32.57 18.90
N LEU A 486 -11.82 -32.27 18.04
CA LEU A 486 -13.23 -32.03 18.46
C LEU A 486 -13.81 -33.15 19.35
N GLN A 487 -13.40 -34.40 19.11
CA GLN A 487 -13.82 -35.58 19.88
C GLN A 487 -13.24 -35.65 21.31
N ASP A 488 -12.15 -34.91 21.57
CA ASP A 488 -11.46 -34.85 22.85
C ASP A 488 -11.95 -33.67 23.71
N LEU A 489 -12.77 -32.79 23.12
CA LEU A 489 -13.26 -31.57 23.73
C LEU A 489 -14.69 -31.76 24.27
N GLY A 490 -14.98 -31.08 25.38
CA GLY A 490 -16.34 -30.93 25.90
C GLY A 490 -16.53 -29.58 26.58
N TRP A 491 -17.78 -29.15 26.73
CA TRP A 491 -18.11 -27.92 27.43
C TRP A 491 -18.16 -28.13 28.96
N GLY A 492 -17.52 -27.24 29.71
CA GLY A 492 -17.56 -27.25 31.17
C GLY A 492 -18.96 -26.96 31.72
N VAL A 493 -19.17 -27.26 33.01
CA VAL A 493 -20.51 -27.18 33.64
C VAL A 493 -21.11 -25.78 33.74
N MET A 494 -20.34 -24.73 33.50
CA MET A 494 -20.77 -23.33 33.59
C MET A 494 -21.49 -22.85 32.32
N VAL A 495 -21.21 -23.46 31.18
CA VAL A 495 -21.73 -23.07 29.87
C VAL A 495 -22.62 -24.16 29.27
N GLY A 496 -23.40 -23.79 28.26
CA GLY A 496 -24.25 -24.68 27.47
C GLY A 496 -23.49 -25.30 26.31
N GLU A 497 -24.16 -26.21 25.59
CA GLU A 497 -23.66 -26.70 24.31
C GLU A 497 -23.63 -25.57 23.28
N SER A 498 -22.60 -25.56 22.43
CA SER A 498 -22.49 -24.61 21.33
C SER A 498 -23.60 -24.82 20.28
N ASP A 499 -23.86 -23.78 19.49
CA ASP A 499 -24.68 -23.85 18.29
C ASP A 499 -23.82 -23.54 17.04
N PRO A 500 -23.58 -24.52 16.15
CA PRO A 500 -24.00 -25.91 16.26
C PRO A 500 -23.25 -26.66 17.35
N LEU A 501 -23.74 -27.85 17.67
CA LEU A 501 -23.12 -28.76 18.65
C LEU A 501 -21.65 -29.01 18.31
N LEU A 502 -20.81 -29.12 19.33
CA LEU A 502 -19.34 -29.22 19.19
C LEU A 502 -18.86 -30.27 18.17
N PRO A 503 -19.44 -31.49 18.06
CA PRO A 503 -19.03 -32.46 17.04
C PRO A 503 -19.34 -32.07 15.59
N LEU A 504 -20.23 -31.09 15.40
CA LEU A 504 -20.60 -30.50 14.11
C LEU A 504 -19.96 -29.12 13.91
N TRP A 505 -19.09 -28.70 14.83
CA TRP A 505 -18.43 -27.41 14.75
C TRP A 505 -17.41 -27.41 13.62
N LYS A 506 -17.65 -26.56 12.63
CA LYS A 506 -16.76 -26.30 11.49
C LYS A 506 -16.93 -24.85 11.08
N ILE A 507 -15.88 -24.09 10.80
CA ILE A 507 -16.04 -22.74 10.24
C ILE A 507 -16.39 -22.85 8.76
N GLY A 508 -15.75 -23.78 8.04
CA GLY A 508 -15.95 -23.96 6.62
C GLY A 508 -15.12 -22.98 5.80
N TRP A 509 -13.85 -22.80 6.19
CA TRP A 509 -12.88 -22.02 5.44
C TRP A 509 -12.75 -22.51 4.00
N ARG A 510 -12.60 -21.60 3.04
CA ARG A 510 -12.21 -21.93 1.68
C ARG A 510 -10.76 -22.46 1.67
N ASP A 511 -10.46 -23.26 0.65
CA ASP A 511 -9.09 -23.70 0.35
C ASP A 511 -8.36 -22.57 -0.40
N ASP A 512 -7.04 -22.48 -0.25
CA ASP A 512 -6.17 -21.52 -0.98
C ASP A 512 -6.57 -20.03 -0.88
N VAL A 513 -7.08 -19.61 0.28
CA VAL A 513 -7.40 -18.21 0.62
C VAL A 513 -6.62 -17.74 1.84
N GLU A 514 -6.47 -16.42 1.97
CA GLU A 514 -6.05 -15.79 3.23
C GLU A 514 -7.16 -15.91 4.28
N ARG A 515 -6.78 -16.06 5.55
CA ARG A 515 -7.73 -16.34 6.64
C ARG A 515 -7.51 -15.39 7.79
N VAL A 516 -8.52 -14.58 8.06
CA VAL A 516 -8.47 -13.52 9.07
C VAL A 516 -9.51 -13.81 10.14
N VAL A 517 -9.11 -13.70 11.40
CA VAL A 517 -10.01 -13.75 12.56
C VAL A 517 -9.91 -12.43 13.31
N VAL A 518 -11.02 -11.72 13.44
CA VAL A 518 -11.11 -10.46 14.18
C VAL A 518 -11.90 -10.69 15.46
N MET A 519 -11.22 -10.62 16.60
CA MET A 519 -11.84 -10.73 17.92
C MET A 519 -12.21 -9.33 18.44
N LEU A 520 -13.44 -9.14 18.89
CA LEU A 520 -13.91 -7.89 19.52
C LEU A 520 -14.39 -8.19 20.93
N THR A 521 -13.63 -7.76 21.95
CA THR A 521 -13.93 -8.06 23.36
C THR A 521 -13.30 -7.04 24.31
N ASP A 522 -14.06 -6.61 25.32
CA ASP A 522 -13.56 -5.76 26.40
C ASP A 522 -12.97 -6.56 27.57
N GLU A 523 -12.89 -7.89 27.41
CA GLU A 523 -12.55 -8.86 28.44
C GLU A 523 -11.20 -9.56 28.16
N LYS A 524 -10.67 -10.20 29.21
CA LYS A 524 -9.48 -11.04 29.08
C LYS A 524 -9.83 -12.34 28.36
N MET A 525 -8.82 -13.03 27.84
CA MET A 525 -9.00 -14.36 27.27
C MET A 525 -9.54 -15.36 28.32
N GLN A 526 -10.62 -16.05 27.97
CA GLN A 526 -11.28 -17.04 28.83
C GLN A 526 -11.60 -18.33 28.07
N SER A 527 -11.50 -19.47 28.78
CA SER A 527 -11.79 -20.80 28.24
C SER A 527 -12.66 -21.61 29.20
N TYR A 528 -13.69 -22.23 28.61
CA TYR A 528 -14.68 -23.09 29.23
C TYR A 528 -14.73 -24.48 28.58
N LEU A 529 -13.91 -24.74 27.56
CA LEU A 529 -13.65 -26.10 27.09
C LEU A 529 -12.91 -26.92 28.15
N GLU A 530 -13.15 -28.22 28.13
CA GLU A 530 -12.42 -29.22 28.88
C GLU A 530 -11.78 -30.21 27.87
N PRO A 531 -10.43 -30.29 27.82
CA PRO A 531 -9.44 -29.50 28.56
C PRO A 531 -9.46 -28.00 28.20
N LYS A 532 -9.05 -27.16 29.17
CA LYS A 532 -9.00 -25.70 29.00
C LYS A 532 -7.95 -25.30 27.97
N ILE A 533 -8.31 -24.35 27.13
CA ILE A 533 -7.45 -23.76 26.12
C ILE A 533 -6.85 -22.46 26.64
N ASP A 534 -5.56 -22.27 26.38
CA ASP A 534 -4.85 -21.06 26.72
C ASP A 534 -3.88 -20.66 25.59
N VAL A 535 -3.20 -19.53 25.79
CA VAL A 535 -2.22 -18.97 24.84
C VAL A 535 -1.14 -19.98 24.43
N THR A 536 -0.72 -20.87 25.32
CA THR A 536 0.33 -21.86 25.03
C THR A 536 -0.12 -22.93 24.03
N VAL A 537 -1.44 -23.15 23.95
CA VAL A 537 -2.07 -24.05 22.97
C VAL A 537 -2.32 -23.33 21.65
N ILE A 538 -2.85 -22.11 21.69
CA ILE A 538 -3.26 -21.36 20.49
C ILE A 538 -2.05 -20.87 19.68
N LYS A 539 -1.07 -20.24 20.35
CA LYS A 539 0.04 -19.54 19.68
C LYS A 539 0.83 -20.43 18.70
N PRO A 540 1.21 -21.67 19.04
CA PRO A 540 1.95 -22.53 18.10
C PRO A 540 1.11 -22.98 16.90
N LEU A 541 -0.23 -22.97 17.01
CA LEU A 541 -1.11 -23.37 15.92
C LEU A 541 -1.26 -22.25 14.90
N LEU A 542 -1.35 -20.99 15.34
CA LEU A 542 -1.44 -19.83 14.45
C LEU A 542 -0.30 -19.79 13.42
N THR A 543 0.94 -19.97 13.87
CA THR A 543 2.12 -20.00 12.98
C THR A 543 2.08 -21.17 11.99
N LYS A 544 1.41 -22.28 12.35
CA LYS A 544 1.33 -23.46 11.47
C LYS A 544 0.19 -23.36 10.47
N THR A 545 -0.93 -22.74 10.86
CA THR A 545 -2.12 -22.65 10.01
C THR A 545 -2.13 -21.40 9.14
N GLY A 546 -1.27 -20.41 9.43
CA GLY A 546 -1.23 -19.15 8.68
C GLY A 546 -2.49 -18.30 8.89
N VAL A 547 -3.21 -18.50 9.99
CA VAL A 547 -4.40 -17.69 10.30
C VAL A 547 -3.95 -16.41 10.98
N HIS A 548 -4.32 -15.27 10.41
CA HIS A 548 -4.06 -13.96 10.98
C HIS A 548 -5.14 -13.64 12.01
N VAL A 549 -4.73 -13.34 13.24
CA VAL A 549 -5.66 -12.96 14.32
C VAL A 549 -5.39 -11.52 14.70
N PHE A 550 -6.46 -10.74 14.72
CA PHE A 550 -6.49 -9.36 15.19
C PHE A 550 -7.46 -9.25 16.36
N THR A 551 -7.23 -8.28 17.25
CA THR A 551 -8.12 -8.10 18.40
C THR A 551 -8.39 -6.63 18.69
N PHE A 552 -9.66 -6.26 18.75
CA PHE A 552 -10.14 -5.01 19.32
C PHE A 552 -10.43 -5.24 20.79
N THR A 553 -9.66 -4.59 21.66
CA THR A 553 -9.82 -4.77 23.11
C THR A 553 -9.65 -3.48 23.90
N ALA A 554 -10.04 -3.53 25.17
CA ALA A 554 -9.85 -2.44 26.10
C ALA A 554 -8.35 -2.13 26.28
N PRO A 555 -7.94 -0.84 26.42
CA PRO A 555 -6.53 -0.46 26.47
C PRO A 555 -5.69 -1.18 27.54
N GLY A 556 -6.29 -1.62 28.64
CA GLY A 556 -5.60 -2.34 29.72
C GLY A 556 -5.33 -3.83 29.43
N LEU A 557 -5.81 -4.36 28.30
CA LEU A 557 -5.74 -5.78 27.97
C LEU A 557 -4.85 -6.07 26.75
N VAL A 558 -4.25 -5.05 26.14
CA VAL A 558 -3.41 -5.17 24.94
C VAL A 558 -2.30 -6.22 25.11
N ASP A 559 -1.56 -6.18 26.22
CA ASP A 559 -0.46 -7.13 26.49
C ASP A 559 -0.94 -8.58 26.65
N GLN A 560 -2.20 -8.79 27.06
CA GLN A 560 -2.76 -10.13 27.23
C GLN A 560 -3.19 -10.74 25.90
N TRP A 561 -3.62 -9.91 24.94
CA TRP A 561 -4.08 -10.32 23.62
C TRP A 561 -2.95 -10.41 22.58
N ALA A 562 -1.92 -9.57 22.69
CA ALA A 562 -0.79 -9.55 21.76
C ALA A 562 -0.17 -10.93 21.43
N PRO A 563 -0.02 -11.90 22.37
CA PRO A 563 0.55 -13.20 22.07
C PRO A 563 -0.27 -14.10 21.13
N VAL A 564 -1.58 -13.86 21.03
CA VAL A 564 -2.52 -14.63 20.18
C VAL A 564 -3.03 -13.82 19.00
N SER A 565 -2.66 -12.54 18.92
CA SER A 565 -3.07 -11.62 17.86
C SER A 565 -1.84 -11.09 17.13
N PRO A 566 -1.09 -11.97 16.44
CA PRO A 566 0.15 -11.58 15.77
C PRO A 566 -0.08 -10.55 14.65
N GLY A 567 -1.30 -10.45 14.11
CA GLY A 567 -1.65 -9.44 13.12
C GLY A 567 -1.76 -8.03 13.74
N GLY A 568 -2.21 -7.93 14.99
CA GLY A 568 -2.30 -6.63 15.67
C GLY A 568 -3.35 -6.60 16.76
N VAL A 569 -3.23 -5.58 17.63
CA VAL A 569 -4.21 -5.29 18.67
C VAL A 569 -4.63 -3.83 18.54
N PHE A 570 -5.94 -3.62 18.40
CA PHE A 570 -6.57 -2.33 18.22
C PHE A 570 -7.39 -1.95 19.46
N LYS A 571 -7.68 -0.66 19.58
CA LYS A 571 -8.50 -0.14 20.68
C LYS A 571 -9.97 -0.36 20.36
N LEU A 572 -10.67 -1.08 21.24
CA LEU A 572 -12.13 -1.15 21.21
C LEU A 572 -12.72 0.23 21.57
N SER A 573 -13.72 0.67 20.81
CA SER A 573 -14.29 2.01 20.91
C SER A 573 -15.80 2.01 20.70
N SER A 574 -16.51 2.89 21.40
CA SER A 574 -17.92 3.19 21.14
C SER A 574 -18.14 4.17 19.97
N ASN A 575 -17.05 4.60 19.31
CA ASN A 575 -17.10 5.33 18.06
C ASN A 575 -16.90 4.35 16.88
N ALA A 576 -17.93 4.19 16.06
CA ALA A 576 -17.92 3.29 14.91
C ALA A 576 -16.86 3.65 13.86
N ALA A 577 -16.64 4.94 13.59
CA ALA A 577 -15.65 5.39 12.61
C ALA A 577 -14.22 5.00 13.04
N ALA A 578 -13.90 5.13 14.33
CA ALA A 578 -12.59 4.73 14.85
C ALA A 578 -12.38 3.20 14.79
N MET A 579 -13.45 2.42 14.89
CA MET A 579 -13.42 0.96 14.73
C MET A 579 -13.23 0.58 13.27
N GLN A 580 -13.96 1.25 12.37
CA GLN A 580 -13.86 1.06 10.93
C GLN A 580 -12.44 1.31 10.42
N GLN A 581 -11.79 2.40 10.82
CA GLN A 581 -10.39 2.68 10.45
C GLN A 581 -9.44 1.54 10.83
N GLY A 582 -9.64 0.93 12.02
CA GLY A 582 -8.84 -0.21 12.43
C GLY A 582 -9.10 -1.47 11.61
N LEU A 583 -10.32 -1.63 11.07
CA LEU A 583 -10.68 -2.74 10.18
C LEU A 583 -10.08 -2.54 8.78
N GLU A 584 -10.06 -1.31 8.26
CA GLU A 584 -9.43 -0.96 6.99
C GLU A 584 -7.92 -1.26 7.04
N THR A 585 -7.24 -0.90 8.14
CA THR A 585 -5.82 -1.26 8.34
C THR A 585 -5.57 -2.78 8.30
N ILE A 586 -6.56 -3.61 8.64
CA ILE A 586 -6.44 -5.08 8.55
C ILE A 586 -6.48 -5.53 7.09
N ILE A 587 -7.32 -4.91 6.26
CA ILE A 587 -7.42 -5.20 4.83
C ILE A 587 -6.12 -4.85 4.14
N ASP A 588 -5.63 -3.62 4.32
CA ASP A 588 -4.38 -3.16 3.70
C ASP A 588 -3.19 -4.07 4.07
N ALA A 589 -3.16 -4.59 5.30
CA ALA A 589 -2.05 -5.39 5.79
C ALA A 589 -2.04 -6.86 5.32
N VAL A 590 -3.18 -7.41 4.91
CA VAL A 590 -3.33 -8.87 4.68
C VAL A 590 -3.99 -9.20 3.35
N VAL A 591 -4.97 -8.41 2.95
CA VAL A 591 -5.88 -8.73 1.84
C VAL A 591 -5.38 -8.14 0.53
N CYS A 592 -4.72 -6.98 0.60
CA CYS A 592 -4.19 -6.29 -0.57
C CYS A 592 -2.73 -6.69 -0.80
N ALA A 593 -2.48 -7.33 -1.94
CA ALA A 593 -1.13 -7.67 -2.38
C ALA A 593 -0.66 -6.67 -3.44
N GLU A 594 0.61 -6.26 -3.34
CA GLU A 594 1.32 -5.52 -4.41
C GLU A 594 1.55 -6.40 -5.65
#